data_AF-G7KIC0-F1
#
_entry.id   AF-G7KIC0-F1
#
_cell.length_a   1.000
_cell.length_b   1.000
_cell.length_c   1.000
_cell.angle_alpha   90.00
_cell.angle_beta   90.00
_cell.angle_gamma   90.00
#
_symmetry.space_group_name_H-M   'P 1'
#
loop_
_entity.id
_entity.type
_entity.pdbx_description
1 polymer ?
#
loop_
_entity_poly.entity_id
_entity_poly.type
_entity_poly.pdbx_seq_one_letter_code
_entity_poly.pdbx_strand_id
1 'polypeptide(L)'
;MATFHGHKQSYVTEFRNYEDGAWYTVTVTLQEKETLRVGYEEFTDGDDNLFEQSSFDSLEKLHEFEKRFRPLSIQAQDHECHKLVHGVRVCASLHFNSDDLRFYDAVVDRVEEHNHSRTKDAECLCTFILSWLQGPNEGKLSAAGIGDICIVQPISEPVPAVASFLEITRRRIESKSGQELVADCHTGTKTKTKMGFFERMEKGKQRAKRSVLGSSSPEVCVVESMEDKELEGKRNVCMILIGNVDKELCPSTAVEFLYKHTQVSASIFIFPSLSFEIYTRGAIMTHTEQDFQKLCDFLTDQNYIITSLTGRPWVVIEKQVGLKNVKASIGTLFPKSENAKQEGKNKTSNTLRIVNSGTQEFKIASDKRDLFTEFADHQVRLHKKLAFLEGSVSEI
;
A
#
# COMPACT_ATOMS: atom_id res chain seq x y z
N MET A 1 -32.64 -0.64 41.26
CA MET A 1 -31.42 -0.81 40.45
C MET A 1 -31.81 -1.57 39.19
N ALA A 2 -32.14 -0.85 38.11
CA ALA A 2 -32.37 -1.46 36.81
C ALA A 2 -31.02 -1.58 36.11
N THR A 3 -30.58 -2.81 35.90
CA THR A 3 -29.38 -3.16 35.14
C THR A 3 -29.64 -2.83 33.66
N PHE A 4 -29.03 -1.75 33.17
CA PHE A 4 -28.91 -1.47 31.74
C PHE A 4 -28.13 -2.61 31.08
N HIS A 5 -28.84 -3.60 30.55
CA HIS A 5 -28.29 -4.51 29.54
C HIS A 5 -28.33 -3.76 28.22
N GLY A 6 -27.27 -2.97 27.95
CA GLY A 6 -27.08 -2.40 26.63
C GLY A 6 -26.88 -3.54 25.64
N HIS A 7 -27.90 -3.83 24.83
CA HIS A 7 -27.78 -4.75 23.71
C HIS A 7 -26.67 -4.23 22.78
N LYS A 8 -25.53 -4.93 22.75
CA LYS A 8 -24.46 -4.68 21.77
C LYS A 8 -25.03 -5.05 20.40
N GLN A 9 -25.34 -4.04 19.60
CA GLN A 9 -25.90 -4.26 18.27
C GLN A 9 -24.82 -4.85 17.35
N SER A 10 -25.14 -5.99 16.76
CA SER A 10 -24.29 -6.68 15.79
C SER A 10 -24.75 -6.40 14.37
N TYR A 11 -23.81 -6.32 13.45
CA TYR A 11 -24.05 -6.07 12.03
C TYR A 11 -23.32 -7.10 11.19
N VAL A 12 -23.96 -7.59 10.14
CA VAL A 12 -23.35 -8.55 9.20
C VAL A 12 -22.81 -7.79 7.99
N THR A 13 -21.57 -8.09 7.60
CA THR A 13 -20.87 -7.45 6.48
C THR A 13 -19.82 -8.42 5.94
N GLU A 14 -19.22 -8.13 4.78
CA GLU A 14 -18.00 -8.81 4.35
C GLU A 14 -16.75 -8.12 4.87
N PHE A 15 -15.76 -8.92 5.29
CA PHE A 15 -14.44 -8.45 5.68
C PHE A 15 -13.35 -9.21 4.92
N ARG A 16 -12.39 -8.46 4.37
CA ARG A 16 -11.22 -9.02 3.72
C ARG A 16 -10.12 -9.30 4.74
N ASN A 17 -9.86 -10.58 4.98
CA ASN A 17 -8.86 -11.05 5.94
C ASN A 17 -7.44 -10.58 5.55
N TYR A 18 -6.59 -10.39 6.55
CA TYR A 18 -5.22 -9.90 6.37
C TYR A 18 -4.23 -11.00 5.99
N GLU A 19 -4.44 -12.23 6.45
CA GLU A 19 -3.50 -13.34 6.31
C GLU A 19 -3.52 -13.94 4.91
N ASP A 20 -4.72 -14.15 4.37
CA ASP A 20 -4.91 -14.79 3.06
C ASP A 20 -5.53 -13.88 1.99
N GLY A 21 -6.09 -12.72 2.39
CA GLY A 21 -6.72 -11.79 1.46
C GLY A 21 -8.09 -12.24 0.95
N ALA A 22 -8.68 -13.30 1.52
CA ALA A 22 -10.02 -13.76 1.17
C ALA A 22 -11.09 -12.90 1.84
N TRP A 23 -12.27 -12.86 1.21
CA TRP A 23 -13.47 -12.23 1.76
C TRP A 23 -14.28 -13.24 2.58
N TYR A 24 -14.71 -12.81 3.76
CA TYR A 24 -15.51 -13.61 4.68
C TYR A 24 -16.75 -12.84 5.12
N THR A 25 -17.88 -13.54 5.26
CA THR A 25 -19.02 -13.03 6.01
C THR A 25 -18.65 -12.97 7.48
N VAL A 26 -18.80 -11.79 8.08
CA VAL A 26 -18.45 -11.54 9.46
C VAL A 26 -19.56 -10.80 10.19
N THR A 27 -19.62 -11.05 11.49
CA THR A 27 -20.41 -10.26 12.42
C THR A 27 -19.52 -9.23 13.09
N VAL A 28 -19.91 -7.96 13.00
CA VAL A 28 -19.16 -6.84 13.56
C VAL A 28 -19.92 -6.23 14.72
N THR A 29 -19.22 -6.03 15.84
CA THR A 29 -19.76 -5.38 17.05
C THR A 29 -18.77 -4.35 17.60
N LEU A 30 -19.29 -3.18 17.98
CA LEU A 30 -18.50 -2.17 18.70
C LEU A 30 -18.66 -2.41 20.21
N GLN A 31 -17.55 -2.70 20.90
CA GLN A 31 -17.56 -2.98 22.34
C GLN A 31 -17.41 -1.70 23.17
N GLU A 32 -17.68 -1.80 24.48
CA GLU A 32 -17.67 -0.67 25.44
C GLU A 32 -16.35 0.09 25.52
N LYS A 33 -15.21 -0.56 25.23
CA LYS A 33 -13.89 0.09 25.16
C LYS A 33 -13.56 0.60 23.76
N GLU A 34 -14.60 0.89 22.98
CA GLU A 34 -14.51 1.37 21.60
C GLU A 34 -13.60 0.48 20.73
N THR A 35 -13.63 -0.82 21.02
CA THR A 35 -12.88 -1.86 20.33
C THR A 35 -13.83 -2.51 19.35
N LEU A 36 -13.47 -2.53 18.07
CA LEU A 36 -14.26 -3.17 17.05
C LEU A 36 -13.90 -4.66 17.02
N ARG A 37 -14.90 -5.51 17.25
CA ARG A 37 -14.78 -6.96 17.11
C ARG A 37 -15.34 -7.37 15.76
N VAL A 38 -14.55 -8.13 15.02
CA VAL A 38 -14.92 -8.79 13.77
C VAL A 38 -14.87 -10.29 14.01
N GLY A 39 -16.03 -10.92 14.14
CA GLY A 39 -16.16 -12.37 14.35
C GLY A 39 -16.61 -13.08 13.09
N TYR A 40 -16.06 -14.28 12.85
CA TYR A 40 -16.37 -15.09 11.69
C TYR A 40 -17.47 -16.08 12.04
N GLU A 41 -18.52 -16.16 11.22
CA GLU A 41 -19.75 -16.90 11.53
C GLU A 41 -19.54 -18.41 11.77
N GLU A 42 -18.48 -18.99 11.19
CA GLU A 42 -18.18 -20.42 11.27
C GLU A 42 -17.08 -20.79 12.29
N PHE A 43 -16.48 -19.82 12.98
CA PHE A 43 -15.37 -20.04 13.89
C PHE A 43 -15.73 -19.69 15.32
N THR A 44 -15.19 -20.44 16.28
CA THR A 44 -15.36 -20.13 17.70
C THR A 44 -14.71 -18.78 18.04
N ASP A 45 -15.21 -18.06 19.06
CA ASP A 45 -14.76 -16.73 19.54
C ASP A 45 -13.24 -16.50 19.68
N GLY A 46 -12.42 -17.55 19.59
CA GLY A 46 -10.95 -17.50 19.60
C GLY A 46 -10.30 -16.94 18.33
N ASP A 47 -11.02 -16.89 17.20
CA ASP A 47 -10.52 -16.42 15.90
C ASP A 47 -11.00 -15.00 15.54
N ASP A 48 -11.70 -14.34 16.46
CA ASP A 48 -12.19 -12.97 16.29
C ASP A 48 -11.03 -11.98 16.19
N ASN A 49 -11.11 -11.09 15.20
CA ASN A 49 -10.20 -9.96 15.12
C ASN A 49 -10.70 -8.81 16.00
N LEU A 50 -9.84 -8.38 16.93
CA LEU A 50 -10.09 -7.23 17.81
C LEU A 50 -9.26 -6.04 17.36
N PHE A 51 -9.92 -4.96 16.97
CA PHE A 51 -9.29 -3.72 16.55
C PHE A 51 -9.48 -2.66 17.61
N GLU A 52 -8.39 -2.31 18.28
CA GLU A 52 -8.34 -1.15 19.16
C GLU A 52 -7.94 0.09 18.37
N GLN A 53 -8.52 1.24 18.70
CA GLN A 53 -8.14 2.53 18.11
C GLN A 53 -6.64 2.84 18.27
N SER A 54 -6.01 2.31 19.31
CA SER A 54 -4.58 2.48 19.61
C SER A 54 -3.68 1.88 18.54
N SER A 55 -4.21 0.95 17.75
CA SER A 55 -3.50 0.29 16.66
C SER A 55 -3.40 1.15 15.40
N PHE A 56 -4.11 2.28 15.34
CA PHE A 56 -4.14 3.19 14.20
C PHE A 56 -3.40 4.48 14.56
N ASP A 57 -2.26 4.71 13.91
CA ASP A 57 -1.38 5.86 14.14
C ASP A 57 -1.53 6.96 13.08
N SER A 58 -2.29 6.68 12.01
CA SER A 58 -2.36 7.51 10.81
C SER A 58 -3.72 7.34 10.13
N LEU A 59 -4.16 8.39 9.42
CA LEU A 59 -5.42 8.36 8.67
C LEU A 59 -5.35 7.39 7.48
N GLU A 60 -4.16 7.20 6.91
CA GLU A 60 -3.90 6.28 5.80
C GLU A 60 -4.16 4.83 6.22
N LYS A 61 -3.65 4.38 7.39
CA LYS A 61 -3.94 3.03 7.90
C LYS A 61 -5.41 2.84 8.22
N LEU A 62 -6.08 3.88 8.71
CA LEU A 62 -7.51 3.85 9.00
C LEU A 62 -8.34 3.70 7.72
N HIS A 63 -7.95 4.39 6.65
CA HIS A 63 -8.60 4.30 5.34
C HIS A 63 -8.35 2.95 4.65
N GLU A 64 -7.15 2.37 4.76
CA GLU A 64 -6.90 1.00 4.27
C GLU A 64 -7.68 -0.06 5.05
N PHE A 65 -7.92 0.18 6.35
CA PHE A 65 -8.79 -0.68 7.15
C PHE A 65 -10.25 -0.59 6.72
N GLU A 66 -10.76 0.62 6.45
CA GLU A 66 -12.11 0.85 5.94
C GLU A 66 -12.37 0.08 4.63
N LYS A 67 -11.41 0.10 3.69
CA LYS A 67 -11.50 -0.65 2.41
C LYS A 67 -11.61 -2.16 2.55
N ARG A 68 -11.35 -2.72 3.74
CA ARG A 68 -11.51 -4.16 4.01
C ARG A 68 -12.94 -4.54 4.36
N PHE A 69 -13.86 -3.58 4.46
CA PHE A 69 -15.28 -3.85 4.65
C PHE A 69 -16.06 -3.53 3.40
N ARG A 70 -17.09 -4.33 3.12
CA ARG A 70 -18.08 -4.03 2.09
C ARG A 70 -19.41 -4.73 2.38
N PRO A 71 -20.50 -4.33 1.71
CA PRO A 71 -21.76 -5.05 1.78
C PRO A 71 -21.61 -6.50 1.29
N LEU A 72 -22.52 -7.37 1.76
CA LEU A 72 -22.53 -8.79 1.34
C LEU A 72 -22.64 -8.91 -0.18
N SER A 73 -21.77 -9.72 -0.77
CA SER A 73 -21.87 -10.14 -2.16
C SER A 73 -23.05 -11.08 -2.30
N ILE A 74 -23.80 -10.96 -3.39
CA ILE A 74 -25.02 -11.74 -3.60
C ILE A 74 -24.71 -12.86 -4.58
N GLN A 75 -24.96 -14.11 -4.20
CA GLN A 75 -24.76 -15.25 -5.09
C GLN A 75 -25.56 -15.08 -6.39
N ALA A 76 -24.89 -15.18 -7.52
CA ALA A 76 -25.52 -15.09 -8.82
C ALA A 76 -26.49 -16.26 -9.01
N GLN A 77 -27.72 -15.97 -9.39
CA GLN A 77 -28.73 -17.00 -9.66
C GLN A 77 -28.70 -17.40 -11.14
N ASP A 78 -29.09 -18.64 -11.46
CA ASP A 78 -29.06 -19.18 -12.82
C ASP A 78 -29.69 -18.27 -13.88
N HIS A 79 -30.92 -17.80 -13.61
CA HIS A 79 -31.67 -16.90 -14.48
C HIS A 79 -31.04 -15.50 -14.64
N GLU A 80 -30.07 -15.16 -13.79
CA GLU A 80 -29.34 -13.89 -13.80
C GLU A 80 -27.98 -13.99 -14.51
N CYS A 81 -27.65 -15.13 -15.13
CA CYS A 81 -26.41 -15.34 -15.88
C CYS A 81 -26.09 -14.23 -16.89
N HIS A 82 -27.13 -13.66 -17.50
CA HIS A 82 -27.02 -12.56 -18.47
C HIS A 82 -26.51 -11.24 -17.87
N LYS A 83 -26.49 -11.10 -16.54
CA LYS A 83 -25.91 -9.94 -15.85
C LYS A 83 -24.38 -10.02 -15.75
N LEU A 84 -23.81 -11.22 -15.84
CA LEU A 84 -22.39 -11.48 -15.72
C LEU A 84 -21.69 -11.29 -17.08
N VAL A 85 -21.64 -10.05 -17.56
CA VAL A 85 -20.99 -9.69 -18.84
C VAL A 85 -19.53 -9.27 -18.63
N HIS A 86 -18.77 -9.17 -19.72
CA HIS A 86 -17.38 -8.69 -19.70
C HIS A 86 -17.25 -7.39 -18.87
N GLY A 87 -16.28 -7.36 -17.96
CA GLY A 87 -15.96 -6.20 -17.13
C GLY A 87 -16.70 -6.13 -15.79
N VAL A 88 -17.69 -7.00 -15.54
CA VAL A 88 -18.39 -7.06 -14.26
C VAL A 88 -17.46 -7.59 -13.17
N ARG A 89 -17.36 -6.85 -12.06
CA ARG A 89 -16.62 -7.29 -10.88
C ARG A 89 -17.45 -8.28 -10.07
N VAL A 90 -16.83 -9.39 -9.73
CA VAL A 90 -17.45 -10.49 -8.97
C VAL A 90 -16.53 -10.92 -7.83
N CYS A 91 -17.11 -11.61 -6.86
CA CYS A 91 -16.40 -12.32 -5.82
C CYS A 91 -16.61 -13.81 -6.08
N ALA A 92 -15.56 -14.52 -6.46
CA ALA A 92 -15.65 -15.90 -6.89
C ALA A 92 -14.98 -16.85 -5.90
N SER A 93 -15.53 -18.04 -5.81
CA SER A 93 -15.04 -19.11 -4.96
C SER A 93 -13.79 -19.75 -5.56
N LEU A 94 -12.83 -20.13 -4.71
CA LEU A 94 -11.63 -20.85 -5.08
C LEU A 94 -11.40 -21.98 -4.07
N HIS A 95 -11.39 -23.21 -4.58
CA HIS A 95 -11.12 -24.41 -3.78
C HIS A 95 -9.61 -24.66 -3.66
N PHE A 96 -9.13 -24.85 -2.43
CA PHE A 96 -7.77 -25.33 -2.15
C PHE A 96 -7.72 -26.83 -1.86
N ASN A 97 -8.79 -27.35 -1.26
CA ASN A 97 -9.06 -28.76 -1.02
C ASN A 97 -10.59 -28.95 -0.85
N SER A 98 -11.04 -30.15 -0.45
CA SER A 98 -12.48 -30.45 -0.38
C SER A 98 -13.26 -29.56 0.60
N ASP A 99 -12.58 -29.05 1.63
CA ASP A 99 -13.23 -28.38 2.76
C ASP A 99 -12.75 -26.91 2.91
N ASP A 100 -11.80 -26.47 2.09
CA ASP A 100 -11.26 -25.10 2.11
C ASP A 100 -11.69 -24.35 0.85
N LEU A 101 -12.83 -23.65 0.98
CA LEU A 101 -13.41 -22.76 -0.01
C LEU A 101 -13.22 -21.32 0.42
N ARG A 102 -12.60 -20.51 -0.43
CA ARG A 102 -12.36 -19.08 -0.14
C ARG A 102 -12.81 -18.20 -1.27
N PHE A 103 -13.20 -16.98 -0.94
CA PHE A 103 -13.76 -16.04 -1.91
C PHE A 103 -12.79 -14.90 -2.20
N TYR A 104 -12.55 -14.63 -3.49
CA TYR A 104 -11.66 -13.58 -3.94
C TYR A 104 -12.29 -12.77 -5.08
N ASP A 105 -11.86 -11.51 -5.20
CA ASP A 105 -12.35 -10.66 -6.28
C ASP A 105 -11.76 -11.04 -7.63
N ALA A 106 -12.62 -11.01 -8.64
CA ALA A 106 -12.28 -11.18 -10.04
C ALA A 106 -13.15 -10.25 -10.92
N VAL A 107 -12.82 -10.20 -12.20
CA VAL A 107 -13.63 -9.56 -13.23
C VAL A 107 -13.99 -10.62 -14.26
N VAL A 108 -15.23 -10.59 -14.76
CA VAL A 108 -15.62 -11.42 -15.90
C VAL A 108 -14.83 -10.95 -17.13
N ASP A 109 -13.91 -11.79 -17.62
CA ASP A 109 -13.17 -11.56 -18.86
C ASP A 109 -14.07 -11.86 -20.06
N ARG A 110 -14.72 -13.02 -20.09
CA ARG A 110 -15.69 -13.36 -21.14
C ARG A 110 -16.64 -14.45 -20.66
N VAL A 111 -17.73 -14.63 -21.41
CA VAL A 111 -18.72 -15.68 -21.16
C VAL A 111 -18.74 -16.63 -22.35
N GLU A 112 -18.62 -17.90 -22.06
CA GLU A 112 -18.88 -18.98 -23.01
C GLU A 112 -20.34 -19.39 -22.83
N GLU A 113 -21.20 -18.79 -23.65
CA GLU A 113 -22.65 -18.97 -23.57
C GLU A 113 -23.08 -20.35 -24.07
N HIS A 114 -23.89 -21.04 -23.26
CA HIS A 114 -24.52 -22.30 -23.62
C HIS A 114 -26.04 -22.15 -23.61
N ASN A 115 -26.72 -22.86 -24.51
CA ASN A 115 -28.18 -22.83 -24.57
C ASN A 115 -28.79 -23.45 -23.29
N HIS A 116 -29.54 -22.64 -22.55
CA HIS A 116 -30.33 -23.06 -21.39
C HIS A 116 -31.58 -22.17 -21.25
N SER A 117 -32.60 -22.61 -20.52
CA SER A 117 -33.78 -21.79 -20.23
C SER A 117 -33.43 -20.71 -19.21
N ARG A 118 -34.01 -19.50 -19.34
CA ARG A 118 -33.80 -18.37 -18.39
C ARG A 118 -34.90 -18.26 -17.35
N THR A 119 -35.69 -19.32 -17.17
CA THR A 119 -36.69 -19.43 -16.10
C THR A 119 -36.00 -19.63 -14.75
N LYS A 120 -36.65 -19.26 -13.65
CA LYS A 120 -36.05 -19.35 -12.30
C LYS A 120 -35.64 -20.77 -11.90
N ASP A 121 -36.30 -21.79 -12.44
CA ASP A 121 -36.07 -23.21 -12.11
C ASP A 121 -35.10 -23.90 -13.08
N ALA A 122 -34.51 -23.16 -14.03
CA ALA A 122 -33.61 -23.72 -15.01
C ALA A 122 -32.15 -23.49 -14.62
N GLU A 123 -31.34 -24.53 -14.75
CA GLU A 123 -29.91 -24.50 -14.46
C GLU A 123 -29.15 -23.74 -15.55
N CYS A 124 -28.21 -22.88 -15.14
CA CYS A 124 -27.32 -22.20 -16.05
C CYS A 124 -26.16 -23.12 -16.43
N LEU A 125 -25.94 -23.27 -17.74
CA LEU A 125 -24.84 -24.08 -18.29
C LEU A 125 -23.69 -23.23 -18.85
N CYS A 126 -23.74 -21.91 -18.68
CA CYS A 126 -22.67 -21.02 -19.15
C CYS A 126 -21.40 -21.21 -18.35
N THR A 127 -20.26 -21.04 -19.03
CA THR A 127 -18.95 -20.98 -18.38
C THR A 127 -18.47 -19.54 -18.38
N PHE A 128 -18.08 -19.04 -17.21
CA PHE A 128 -17.57 -17.68 -17.03
C PHE A 128 -16.06 -17.72 -16.91
N ILE A 129 -15.35 -16.99 -17.75
CA ILE A 129 -13.91 -16.86 -17.65
C ILE A 129 -13.61 -15.63 -16.79
N LEU A 130 -12.95 -15.87 -15.67
CA LEU A 130 -12.67 -14.86 -14.65
C LEU A 130 -11.19 -14.46 -14.70
N SER A 131 -10.94 -13.15 -14.70
CA SER A 131 -9.62 -12.55 -14.45
C SER A 131 -9.52 -12.13 -12.99
N TRP A 132 -8.72 -12.85 -12.21
CA TRP A 132 -8.61 -12.64 -10.77
C TRP A 132 -7.88 -11.33 -10.45
N LEU A 133 -8.47 -10.52 -9.58
CA LEU A 133 -7.91 -9.24 -9.11
C LEU A 133 -7.07 -9.39 -7.85
N GLN A 134 -7.27 -10.46 -7.09
CA GLN A 134 -6.57 -10.74 -5.84
C GLN A 134 -6.52 -12.24 -5.56
N GLY A 135 -5.76 -12.63 -4.54
CA GLY A 135 -5.63 -14.01 -4.10
C GLY A 135 -4.62 -14.81 -4.94
N PRO A 136 -4.54 -16.15 -4.74
CA PRO A 136 -3.47 -16.96 -5.34
C PRO A 136 -3.47 -17.06 -6.87
N ASN A 137 -4.58 -16.68 -7.49
CA ASN A 137 -4.73 -16.63 -8.95
C ASN A 137 -4.64 -15.23 -9.53
N GLU A 138 -4.27 -14.20 -8.76
CA GLU A 138 -4.15 -12.81 -9.22
C GLU A 138 -3.46 -12.71 -10.60
N GLY A 139 -4.11 -12.01 -11.53
CA GLY A 139 -3.65 -11.82 -12.91
C GLY A 139 -3.82 -13.02 -13.84
N LYS A 140 -4.31 -14.16 -13.35
CA LYS A 140 -4.60 -15.35 -14.18
C LYS A 140 -6.07 -15.40 -14.59
N LEU A 141 -6.34 -16.21 -15.61
CA LEU A 141 -7.69 -16.57 -16.04
C LEU A 141 -8.08 -17.95 -15.51
N SER A 142 -9.32 -18.13 -15.09
CA SER A 142 -9.91 -19.46 -14.83
C SER A 142 -11.36 -19.51 -15.26
N ALA A 143 -11.84 -20.73 -15.56
CA ALA A 143 -13.26 -20.98 -15.76
C ALA A 143 -13.97 -21.16 -14.41
N ALA A 144 -15.21 -20.68 -14.32
CA ALA A 144 -16.10 -20.84 -13.18
C ALA A 144 -17.53 -21.06 -13.66
N GLY A 145 -18.31 -21.85 -12.91
CA GLY A 145 -19.76 -21.94 -13.07
C GLY A 145 -20.45 -20.76 -12.39
N ILE A 146 -21.75 -20.58 -12.64
CA ILE A 146 -22.49 -19.48 -12.00
C ILE A 146 -22.59 -19.65 -10.47
N GLY A 147 -22.67 -20.88 -9.99
CA GLY A 147 -22.79 -21.19 -8.56
C GLY A 147 -21.56 -20.77 -7.74
N ASP A 148 -20.41 -20.62 -8.40
CA ASP A 148 -19.14 -20.19 -7.81
C ASP A 148 -18.99 -18.66 -7.77
N ILE A 149 -19.99 -17.91 -8.25
CA ILE A 149 -19.88 -16.47 -8.49
C ILE A 149 -20.88 -15.70 -7.64
N CYS A 150 -20.39 -14.75 -6.85
CA CYS A 150 -21.18 -13.74 -6.17
C CYS A 150 -20.99 -12.36 -6.82
N ILE A 151 -22.07 -11.62 -7.02
CA ILE A 151 -22.07 -10.26 -7.54
C ILE A 151 -21.70 -9.30 -6.41
N VAL A 152 -20.58 -8.59 -6.58
CA VAL A 152 -20.13 -7.57 -5.63
C VAL A 152 -21.07 -6.37 -5.70
N GLN A 153 -21.66 -6.02 -4.56
CA GLN A 153 -22.54 -4.86 -4.47
C GLN A 153 -21.72 -3.55 -4.58
N PRO A 154 -22.31 -2.46 -5.12
CA PRO A 154 -21.69 -1.15 -5.06
C PRO A 154 -21.31 -0.78 -3.62
N ILE A 155 -20.18 -0.08 -3.46
CA ILE A 155 -19.72 0.36 -2.14
C ILE A 155 -20.77 1.33 -1.57
N SER A 156 -21.37 0.95 -0.45
CA SER A 156 -22.23 1.81 0.35
C SER A 156 -21.47 2.31 1.59
N GLU A 157 -22.12 3.15 2.39
CA GLU A 157 -21.60 3.52 3.70
C GLU A 157 -21.31 2.27 4.56
N PRO A 158 -20.22 2.28 5.35
CA PRO A 158 -19.90 1.19 6.26
C PRO A 158 -21.04 0.93 7.25
N VAL A 159 -21.19 -0.32 7.70
CA VAL A 159 -22.19 -0.64 8.73
C VAL A 159 -21.96 0.20 9.99
N PRO A 160 -23.03 0.57 10.75
CA PRO A 160 -22.93 1.57 11.81
C PRO A 160 -21.84 1.34 12.85
N ALA A 161 -21.54 0.08 13.21
CA ALA A 161 -20.44 -0.24 14.13
C ALA A 161 -19.06 0.11 13.55
N VAL A 162 -18.82 -0.18 12.27
CA VAL A 162 -17.58 0.18 11.56
C VAL A 162 -17.50 1.69 11.40
N ALA A 163 -18.57 2.34 10.94
CA ALA A 163 -18.62 3.79 10.77
C ALA A 163 -18.31 4.53 12.08
N SER A 164 -18.93 4.10 13.19
CA SER A 164 -18.69 4.65 14.53
C SER A 164 -17.24 4.47 14.97
N PHE A 165 -16.67 3.27 14.76
CA PHE A 165 -15.27 3.00 15.09
C PHE A 165 -14.30 3.88 14.29
N LEU A 166 -14.53 4.01 12.98
CA LEU A 166 -13.73 4.87 12.10
C LEU A 166 -13.79 6.33 12.55
N GLU A 167 -14.97 6.83 12.91
CA GLU A 167 -15.15 8.20 13.36
C GLU A 167 -14.41 8.48 14.68
N ILE A 168 -14.56 7.62 15.68
CA ILE A 168 -13.88 7.80 16.98
C ILE A 168 -12.35 7.72 16.80
N THR A 169 -11.88 6.75 15.98
CA THR A 169 -10.45 6.60 15.70
C THR A 169 -9.88 7.81 14.96
N ARG A 170 -10.62 8.34 13.97
CA ARG A 170 -10.25 9.56 13.22
C ARG A 170 -10.11 10.76 14.17
N ARG A 171 -11.13 11.02 15.00
CA ARG A 171 -11.11 12.12 15.98
C ARG A 171 -9.91 12.01 16.93
N ARG A 172 -9.54 10.79 17.34
CA ARG A 172 -8.37 10.57 18.19
C ARG A 172 -7.06 10.87 17.47
N ILE A 173 -6.90 10.42 16.22
CA ILE A 173 -5.70 10.69 15.42
C ILE A 173 -5.53 12.20 15.21
N GLU A 174 -6.62 12.90 14.87
CA GLU A 174 -6.62 14.35 14.68
C GLU A 174 -6.33 15.11 15.99
N SER A 175 -6.91 14.68 17.11
CA SER A 175 -6.69 15.32 18.43
C SER A 175 -5.23 15.21 18.89
N LYS A 176 -4.56 14.08 18.62
CA LYS A 176 -3.12 13.93 18.89
C LYS A 176 -2.25 14.85 18.03
N SER A 177 -2.72 15.22 16.83
CA SER A 177 -2.01 16.18 15.98
C SER A 177 -2.17 17.64 16.44
N GLY A 178 -3.11 17.94 17.35
CA GLY A 178 -3.42 19.30 17.82
C GLY A 178 -2.92 19.64 19.23
N GLN A 179 -2.43 18.66 20.01
CA GLN A 179 -2.04 18.85 21.43
C GLN A 179 -0.54 19.07 21.67
N GLU A 180 0.27 19.36 20.64
CA GLU A 180 1.69 19.66 20.81
C GLU A 180 1.94 21.13 21.18
N LEU A 181 1.18 21.66 22.16
CA LEU A 181 1.48 22.87 22.93
C LEU A 181 0.84 22.69 24.30
N VAL A 182 1.66 22.27 25.27
CA VAL A 182 1.66 22.55 26.72
C VAL A 182 2.32 21.35 27.38
N ALA A 183 3.57 21.57 27.81
CA ALA A 183 4.25 20.70 28.74
C ALA A 183 3.47 20.68 30.06
N ASP A 184 3.20 19.49 30.59
CA ASP A 184 3.05 19.34 32.02
C ASP A 184 3.86 18.14 32.50
N CYS A 185 4.67 18.40 33.52
CA CYS A 185 5.80 17.61 33.93
C CYS A 185 5.48 16.89 35.23
N HIS A 186 4.84 15.71 35.25
CA HIS A 186 4.84 14.91 36.49
C HIS A 186 4.85 13.39 36.29
N THR A 187 5.95 12.82 36.81
CA THR A 187 6.11 11.52 37.49
C THR A 187 5.76 10.23 36.75
N GLY A 188 6.79 9.39 36.62
CA GLY A 188 6.75 8.19 35.81
C GLY A 188 5.95 7.02 36.37
N THR A 189 5.60 6.12 35.46
CA THR A 189 5.34 4.72 35.79
C THR A 189 5.74 3.88 34.58
N LYS A 190 6.70 2.99 34.79
CA LYS A 190 7.18 2.03 33.78
C LYS A 190 6.02 1.15 33.35
N THR A 191 5.50 1.36 32.13
CA THR A 191 4.65 0.38 31.46
C THR A 191 5.43 -0.21 30.29
N LYS A 192 5.59 -1.53 30.31
CA LYS A 192 6.19 -2.29 29.21
C LYS A 192 5.36 -2.02 27.95
N THR A 193 5.97 -1.40 26.95
CA THR A 193 5.36 -1.18 25.64
C THR A 193 4.98 -2.53 25.04
N LYS A 194 3.67 -2.80 24.97
CA LYS A 194 3.09 -3.99 24.35
C LYS A 194 3.21 -3.76 22.83
N MET A 195 3.88 -4.65 22.09
CA MET A 195 4.02 -4.54 20.62
C MET A 195 2.66 -4.32 19.95
N GLY A 196 2.64 -3.44 18.94
CA GLY A 196 1.43 -3.12 18.18
C GLY A 196 0.95 -4.31 17.33
N PHE A 197 -0.34 -4.33 17.01
CA PHE A 197 -0.98 -5.40 16.23
C PHE A 197 -0.32 -5.60 14.86
N PHE A 198 0.00 -4.51 14.14
CA PHE A 198 0.68 -4.56 12.84
C PHE A 198 2.10 -5.14 12.92
N GLU A 199 2.83 -4.87 14.01
CA GLU A 199 4.17 -5.41 14.29
C GLU A 199 4.15 -6.94 14.53
N ARG A 200 3.00 -7.48 14.97
CA ARG A 200 2.78 -8.92 15.17
C ARG A 200 2.53 -9.65 13.84
N MET A 201 1.86 -8.99 12.89
CA MET A 201 1.57 -9.52 11.55
C MET A 201 2.83 -9.62 10.67
N GLU A 202 3.73 -8.63 10.71
CA GLU A 202 4.95 -8.65 9.88
C GLU A 202 5.88 -9.83 10.22
N LYS A 203 5.90 -10.29 11.48
CA LYS A 203 6.68 -11.47 11.89
C LYS A 203 6.00 -12.81 11.59
N GLY A 204 4.68 -12.82 11.34
CA GLY A 204 3.93 -14.03 10.97
C GLY A 204 4.37 -14.61 9.62
N LYS A 205 4.82 -13.75 8.69
CA LYS A 205 5.29 -14.14 7.35
C LYS A 205 6.62 -14.90 7.32
N GLN A 206 7.33 -15.01 8.46
CA GLN A 206 8.61 -15.75 8.54
C GLN A 206 8.49 -17.17 9.12
N ARG A 207 7.30 -17.64 9.51
CA ARG A 207 7.12 -18.99 10.08
C ARG A 207 6.45 -19.95 9.10
N ALA A 208 7.13 -20.22 7.99
CA ALA A 208 6.91 -21.41 7.19
C ALA A 208 8.24 -21.90 6.60
N LYS A 209 9.13 -22.36 7.48
CA LYS A 209 10.27 -23.25 7.16
C LYS A 209 10.77 -23.83 8.48
N ARG A 210 10.35 -25.05 8.80
CA ARG A 210 10.91 -25.82 9.91
C ARG A 210 11.73 -26.95 9.33
N SER A 211 13.04 -26.94 9.57
CA SER A 211 13.74 -28.05 10.20
C SER A 211 15.25 -27.77 10.28
N VAL A 212 15.84 -28.43 11.28
CA VAL A 212 17.27 -28.66 11.54
C VAL A 212 17.91 -27.82 12.64
N LEU A 213 18.01 -28.52 13.79
CA LEU A 213 19.01 -28.55 14.85
C LEU A 213 19.55 -27.25 15.47
N GLY A 214 19.55 -27.26 16.81
CA GLY A 214 19.86 -26.14 17.66
C GLY A 214 21.34 -25.82 17.79
N SER A 215 21.60 -24.64 18.36
CA SER A 215 22.64 -24.44 19.37
C SER A 215 22.44 -23.08 20.03
N SER A 216 22.35 -23.11 21.35
CA SER A 216 22.83 -22.13 22.33
C SER A 216 22.87 -20.63 21.97
N SER A 217 22.09 -19.87 22.73
CA SER A 217 22.31 -18.46 23.07
C SER A 217 23.73 -18.21 23.58
N PRO A 218 24.27 -16.99 23.38
CA PRO A 218 24.82 -16.30 24.54
C PRO A 218 24.29 -14.87 24.70
N GLU A 219 24.05 -14.59 25.98
CA GLU A 219 24.09 -13.36 26.74
C GLU A 219 24.08 -11.97 26.08
N VAL A 220 23.18 -11.19 26.67
CA VAL A 220 23.02 -9.74 26.67
C VAL A 220 24.36 -8.99 26.84
N CYS A 221 24.62 -8.03 25.95
CA CYS A 221 25.41 -6.85 26.28
C CYS A 221 24.52 -5.61 26.19
N VAL A 222 24.12 -5.10 27.36
CA VAL A 222 23.62 -3.73 27.52
C VAL A 222 24.82 -2.82 27.27
N VAL A 223 24.78 -2.05 26.18
CA VAL A 223 25.67 -0.90 26.00
C VAL A 223 24.80 0.33 26.19
N GLU A 224 24.99 0.98 27.34
CA GLU A 224 24.53 2.34 27.60
C GLU A 224 25.08 3.25 26.50
N SER A 225 24.22 3.71 25.58
CA SER A 225 24.62 4.76 24.64
C SER A 225 24.21 6.11 25.21
N MET A 226 25.25 6.87 25.49
CA MET A 226 25.29 8.25 25.95
C MET A 226 24.23 9.16 25.34
N GLU A 227 23.77 10.09 26.17
CA GLU A 227 22.93 11.24 25.85
C GLU A 227 23.37 11.93 24.56
N ASP A 228 22.57 11.78 23.49
CA ASP A 228 22.74 12.58 22.27
C ASP A 228 22.19 13.97 22.54
N LYS A 229 23.12 14.91 22.71
CA LYS A 229 22.84 16.33 22.87
C LYS A 229 22.09 16.87 21.65
N GLU A 230 21.10 17.69 21.95
CA GLU A 230 20.35 18.54 21.03
C GLU A 230 21.27 19.24 20.00
N LEU A 231 20.95 19.04 18.72
CA LEU A 231 21.33 19.94 17.65
C LEU A 231 20.03 20.46 17.02
N GLU A 232 19.49 21.45 17.69
CA GLU A 232 18.46 22.35 17.21
C GLU A 232 18.97 23.07 15.95
N GLY A 233 18.46 22.66 14.78
CA GLY A 233 18.81 23.28 13.51
C GLY A 233 17.73 23.01 12.48
N LYS A 234 16.98 24.05 12.09
CA LYS A 234 16.10 24.03 10.92
C LYS A 234 16.93 23.64 9.69
N ARG A 235 16.85 22.37 9.28
CA ARG A 235 17.52 21.90 8.06
C ARG A 235 16.64 22.25 6.86
N ASN A 236 17.07 23.19 6.02
CA ASN A 236 16.46 23.39 4.72
C ASN A 236 16.76 22.14 3.89
N VAL A 237 15.75 21.30 3.66
CA VAL A 237 15.88 20.13 2.79
C VAL A 237 15.48 20.54 1.37
N CYS A 238 16.27 20.12 0.39
CA CYS A 238 15.94 20.29 -1.02
C CYS A 238 15.55 18.93 -1.60
N MET A 239 14.54 18.92 -2.48
CA MET A 239 13.95 17.69 -3.02
C MET A 239 13.89 17.74 -4.55
N ILE A 240 14.38 16.68 -5.20
CA ILE A 240 14.21 16.44 -6.63
C ILE A 240 13.34 15.19 -6.79
N LEU A 241 12.17 15.34 -7.39
CA LEU A 241 11.27 14.24 -7.71
C LEU A 241 11.63 13.67 -9.09
N ILE A 242 11.90 12.37 -9.14
CA ILE A 242 12.22 11.64 -10.36
C ILE A 242 11.10 10.64 -10.71
N GLY A 243 10.89 10.46 -12.01
CA GLY A 243 9.90 9.59 -12.60
C GLY A 243 10.50 8.59 -13.59
N ASN A 244 9.64 7.69 -14.07
CA ASN A 244 9.98 6.63 -15.02
C ASN A 244 11.11 5.70 -14.52
N VAL A 245 11.17 5.50 -13.21
CA VAL A 245 12.19 4.68 -12.55
C VAL A 245 11.78 3.21 -12.64
N ASP A 246 12.75 2.30 -12.76
CA ASP A 246 12.48 0.85 -12.68
C ASP A 246 11.96 0.47 -11.29
N LYS A 247 10.94 -0.41 -11.25
CA LYS A 247 10.30 -0.87 -10.00
C LYS A 247 11.27 -1.61 -9.07
N GLU A 248 12.23 -2.33 -9.66
CA GLU A 248 13.23 -3.12 -8.95
C GLU A 248 14.51 -2.33 -8.62
N LEU A 249 14.53 -1.02 -8.86
CA LEU A 249 15.70 -0.21 -8.54
C LEU A 249 15.90 -0.12 -7.02
N CYS A 250 17.01 -0.65 -6.54
CA CYS A 250 17.40 -0.54 -5.15
C CYS A 250 17.87 0.90 -4.83
N PRO A 251 17.39 1.54 -3.74
CA PRO A 251 17.84 2.87 -3.34
C PRO A 251 19.36 2.99 -3.14
N SER A 252 20.02 1.98 -2.58
CA SER A 252 21.48 2.00 -2.39
C SER A 252 22.25 2.08 -3.71
N THR A 253 21.80 1.36 -4.74
CA THR A 253 22.39 1.43 -6.09
C THR A 253 22.26 2.82 -6.69
N ALA A 254 21.12 3.47 -6.49
CA ALA A 254 20.89 4.85 -6.94
C ALA A 254 21.81 5.84 -6.21
N VAL A 255 21.96 5.69 -4.89
CA VAL A 255 22.83 6.54 -4.06
C VAL A 255 24.29 6.39 -4.49
N GLU A 256 24.77 5.16 -4.61
CA GLU A 256 26.14 4.87 -5.08
C GLU A 256 26.40 5.44 -6.48
N PHE A 257 25.43 5.29 -7.40
CA PHE A 257 25.54 5.82 -8.76
C PHE A 257 25.64 7.36 -8.76
N LEU A 258 24.74 8.05 -8.05
CA LEU A 258 24.78 9.52 -7.98
C LEU A 258 26.06 10.01 -7.31
N TYR A 259 26.47 9.40 -6.20
CA TYR A 259 27.70 9.77 -5.51
C TYR A 259 28.93 9.60 -6.41
N LYS A 260 29.02 8.47 -7.14
CA LYS A 260 30.11 8.21 -8.08
C LYS A 260 30.25 9.29 -9.15
N HIS A 261 29.14 9.81 -9.66
CA HIS A 261 29.14 10.76 -10.78
C HIS A 261 29.12 12.24 -10.38
N THR A 262 28.65 12.55 -9.17
CA THR A 262 28.46 13.95 -8.73
C THR A 262 29.26 14.33 -7.50
N GLN A 263 29.79 13.35 -6.76
CA GLN A 263 30.42 13.52 -5.45
C GLN A 263 29.49 14.19 -4.42
N VAL A 264 28.19 14.12 -4.65
CA VAL A 264 27.14 14.65 -3.76
C VAL A 264 26.55 13.51 -2.95
N SER A 265 26.52 13.68 -1.63
CA SER A 265 25.78 12.79 -0.73
C SER A 265 24.30 13.16 -0.76
N ALA A 266 23.46 12.22 -1.18
CA ALA A 266 22.02 12.40 -1.24
C ALA A 266 21.30 11.18 -0.65
N SER A 267 20.14 11.42 -0.03
CA SER A 267 19.22 10.36 0.37
C SER A 267 18.22 10.13 -0.75
N ILE A 268 18.03 8.88 -1.17
CA ILE A 268 17.11 8.54 -2.25
C ILE A 268 16.01 7.62 -1.72
N PHE A 269 14.78 7.93 -2.07
CA PHE A 269 13.59 7.12 -1.79
C PHE A 269 12.98 6.69 -3.11
N ILE A 270 12.78 5.40 -3.30
CA ILE A 270 12.01 4.86 -4.42
C ILE A 270 10.63 4.53 -3.87
N PHE A 271 9.59 5.11 -4.45
CA PHE A 271 8.23 4.91 -3.97
C PHE A 271 7.69 3.54 -4.43
N PRO A 272 6.82 2.91 -3.64
CA PRO A 272 6.02 1.78 -4.12
C PRO A 272 5.16 2.21 -5.31
N SER A 273 4.98 1.31 -6.28
CA SER A 273 4.10 1.49 -7.44
C SER A 273 3.08 0.35 -7.48
N LEU A 274 1.95 0.56 -8.16
CA LEU A 274 0.93 -0.47 -8.33
C LEU A 274 1.46 -1.60 -9.23
N SER A 275 0.92 -2.82 -9.09
CA SER A 275 1.39 -3.99 -9.85
C SER A 275 1.29 -3.77 -11.37
N PHE A 276 0.23 -3.10 -11.84
CA PHE A 276 -0.01 -2.77 -13.25
C PHE A 276 0.81 -1.58 -13.77
N GLU A 277 1.38 -0.75 -12.90
CA GLU A 277 2.23 0.34 -13.33
C GLU A 277 3.55 -0.22 -13.88
N ILE A 278 3.97 0.31 -15.02
CA ILE A 278 5.19 -0.13 -15.72
C ILE A 278 6.45 0.61 -15.24
N TYR A 279 6.29 1.61 -14.37
CA TYR A 279 7.35 2.43 -13.80
C TYR A 279 7.01 2.83 -12.37
N THR A 280 8.00 3.32 -11.64
CA THR A 280 7.80 3.99 -10.34
C THR A 280 8.41 5.38 -10.31
N ARG A 281 8.20 6.09 -9.21
CA ARG A 281 8.73 7.43 -8.91
C ARG A 281 9.71 7.33 -7.74
N GLY A 282 10.54 8.35 -7.59
CA GLY A 282 11.42 8.46 -6.43
C GLY A 282 11.72 9.92 -6.08
N ALA A 283 12.29 10.13 -4.91
CA ALA A 283 12.71 11.43 -4.42
C ALA A 283 14.19 11.40 -4.05
N ILE A 284 14.94 12.41 -4.48
CA ILE A 284 16.34 12.65 -4.12
C ILE A 284 16.38 13.85 -3.20
N MET A 285 16.96 13.68 -2.02
CA MET A 285 16.96 14.66 -0.93
C MET A 285 18.39 15.09 -0.62
N THR A 286 18.60 16.40 -0.52
CA THR A 286 19.88 17.01 -0.11
C THR A 286 19.68 18.07 0.97
N HIS A 287 20.78 18.41 1.65
CA HIS A 287 20.78 19.37 2.75
C HIS A 287 21.26 20.77 2.36
N THR A 288 21.85 20.92 1.17
CA THR A 288 22.39 22.19 0.71
C THR A 288 21.84 22.49 -0.68
N GLU A 289 21.60 23.78 -0.94
CA GLU A 289 21.19 24.25 -2.26
C GLU A 289 22.29 24.05 -3.30
N GLN A 290 23.57 24.07 -2.87
CA GLN A 290 24.71 23.78 -3.74
C GLN A 290 24.69 22.33 -4.24
N ASP A 291 24.47 21.37 -3.35
CA ASP A 291 24.37 19.96 -3.70
C ASP A 291 23.12 19.67 -4.53
N PHE A 292 22.01 20.33 -4.20
CA PHE A 292 20.79 20.28 -4.98
C PHE A 292 21.02 20.76 -6.42
N GLN A 293 21.71 21.89 -6.60
CA GLN A 293 21.98 22.42 -7.93
C GLN A 293 22.90 21.49 -8.73
N LYS A 294 23.97 20.97 -8.12
CA LYS A 294 24.86 19.98 -8.75
C LYS A 294 24.09 18.75 -9.25
N LEU A 295 23.19 18.23 -8.43
CA LEU A 295 22.34 17.10 -8.84
C LEU A 295 21.35 17.48 -9.92
N CYS A 296 20.73 18.66 -9.85
CA CYS A 296 19.86 19.16 -10.91
C CYS A 296 20.58 19.26 -12.25
N ASP A 297 21.77 19.85 -12.27
CA ASP A 297 22.59 20.00 -13.47
C ASP A 297 22.95 18.62 -14.02
N PHE A 298 23.38 17.70 -13.15
CA PHE A 298 23.70 16.33 -13.54
C PHE A 298 22.50 15.54 -14.09
N LEU A 299 21.31 15.69 -13.51
CA LEU A 299 20.11 14.96 -13.91
C LEU A 299 19.44 15.53 -15.17
N THR A 300 19.75 16.78 -15.53
CA THR A 300 19.12 17.48 -16.67
C THR A 300 20.09 17.85 -17.79
N ASP A 301 21.32 17.32 -17.74
CA ASP A 301 22.31 17.47 -18.79
C ASP A 301 21.78 16.91 -20.13
N GLN A 302 22.02 17.63 -21.22
CA GLN A 302 21.56 17.25 -22.57
C GLN A 302 22.56 16.34 -23.30
N ASN A 303 23.78 16.22 -22.79
CA ASN A 303 24.84 15.41 -23.38
C ASN A 303 24.69 13.93 -23.03
N TYR A 304 23.85 13.57 -22.06
CA TYR A 304 23.59 12.19 -21.71
C TYR A 304 22.23 12.00 -21.05
N ILE A 305 21.76 10.75 -21.00
CA ILE A 305 20.55 10.35 -20.30
C ILE A 305 20.90 9.21 -19.35
N ILE A 306 20.45 9.31 -18.10
CA ILE A 306 20.55 8.23 -17.13
C ILE A 306 19.44 7.23 -17.46
N THR A 307 19.84 6.00 -17.76
CA THR A 307 18.90 4.92 -18.06
C THR A 307 19.14 3.74 -17.14
N SER A 308 18.06 3.00 -16.87
CA SER A 308 18.19 1.68 -16.28
C SER A 308 18.59 0.61 -17.31
N LEU A 309 18.86 -0.62 -16.87
CA LEU A 309 19.13 -1.76 -17.76
C LEU A 309 17.97 -2.07 -18.71
N THR A 310 16.72 -1.79 -18.32
CA THR A 310 15.54 -1.91 -19.19
C THR A 310 15.48 -0.79 -20.25
N GLY A 311 16.41 0.16 -20.21
CA GLY A 311 16.48 1.31 -21.10
C GLY A 311 15.41 2.36 -20.79
N ARG A 312 14.93 2.44 -19.55
CA ARG A 312 14.02 3.51 -19.10
C ARG A 312 14.83 4.73 -18.68
N PRO A 313 14.58 5.91 -19.28
CA PRO A 313 15.23 7.15 -18.91
C PRO A 313 14.63 7.70 -17.60
N TRP A 314 15.49 8.14 -16.68
CA TRP A 314 15.03 8.93 -15.54
C TRP A 314 14.53 10.29 -16.00
N VAL A 315 13.40 10.73 -15.46
CA VAL A 315 12.79 12.03 -15.79
C VAL A 315 12.64 12.85 -14.53
N VAL A 316 13.19 14.06 -14.50
CA VAL A 316 12.93 14.98 -13.38
C VAL A 316 11.52 15.54 -13.53
N ILE A 317 10.65 15.22 -12.56
CA ILE A 317 9.25 15.67 -12.53
C ILE A 317 9.15 17.02 -11.81
N GLU A 318 9.83 17.16 -10.68
CA GLU A 318 9.67 18.33 -9.81
C GLU A 318 10.97 18.65 -9.07
N LYS A 319 11.17 19.94 -8.78
CA LYS A 319 12.33 20.49 -8.10
C LYS A 319 11.84 21.44 -7.02
N GLN A 320 12.15 21.18 -5.75
CA GLN A 320 11.76 22.03 -4.64
C GLN A 320 12.96 22.40 -3.76
N VAL A 321 13.08 23.69 -3.46
CA VAL A 321 14.10 24.28 -2.57
C VAL A 321 13.41 24.96 -1.40
N GLY A 322 14.03 24.92 -0.22
CA GLY A 322 13.56 25.72 0.91
C GLY A 322 12.27 25.20 1.53
N LEU A 323 12.11 23.88 1.61
CA LEU A 323 11.06 23.18 2.35
C LEU A 323 11.16 23.51 3.86
N LYS A 324 10.71 24.70 4.24
CA LYS A 324 10.62 25.18 5.62
C LYS A 324 9.43 24.49 6.27
N ASN A 325 9.67 23.77 7.36
CA ASN A 325 8.68 22.99 8.10
C ASN A 325 8.23 21.68 7.43
N VAL A 326 9.15 20.97 6.77
CA VAL A 326 9.01 19.51 6.70
C VAL A 326 9.04 19.03 8.14
N LYS A 327 7.86 18.72 8.69
CA LYS A 327 7.70 18.08 10.00
C LYS A 327 8.77 16.99 10.13
N ALA A 328 9.29 16.83 11.34
CA ALA A 328 10.37 15.92 11.73
C ALA A 328 10.27 14.46 11.19
N SER A 329 9.15 14.07 10.58
CA SER A 329 8.86 12.83 9.88
C SER A 329 9.76 12.49 8.67
N ILE A 330 10.35 13.47 7.96
CA ILE A 330 11.41 13.17 6.96
C ILE A 330 12.80 13.12 7.62
N GLY A 331 12.97 13.78 8.77
CA GLY A 331 14.17 13.67 9.60
C GLY A 331 14.45 12.24 10.10
N THR A 332 13.40 11.45 10.28
CA THR A 332 13.50 10.01 10.60
C THR A 332 13.74 9.11 9.39
N LEU A 333 13.66 9.65 8.16
CA LEU A 333 13.97 8.91 6.93
C LEU A 333 15.46 9.02 6.55
N PHE A 334 16.29 9.79 7.27
CA PHE A 334 17.74 9.67 7.14
C PHE A 334 18.16 8.31 7.67
N PRO A 335 18.67 7.37 6.84
CA PRO A 335 19.44 6.29 7.39
C PRO A 335 20.63 6.95 8.10
N LYS A 336 20.85 6.66 9.39
CA LYS A 336 22.19 6.83 9.95
C LYS A 336 23.11 6.10 8.98
N SER A 337 24.13 6.77 8.46
CA SER A 337 25.08 6.18 7.52
C SER A 337 25.64 4.90 8.14
N GLU A 338 25.09 3.74 7.80
CA GLU A 338 25.67 2.46 8.13
C GLU A 338 26.88 2.32 7.22
N ASN A 339 28.03 2.72 7.77
CA ASN A 339 29.33 2.21 7.33
C ASN A 339 29.39 0.71 7.68
N ALA A 340 28.55 -0.12 7.05
CA ALA A 340 28.65 -1.56 7.12
C ALA A 340 29.41 -2.03 5.87
N LYS A 341 30.73 -2.18 6.01
CA LYS A 341 31.53 -2.95 5.05
C LYS A 341 30.99 -4.37 5.01
N GLN A 342 30.23 -4.73 3.97
CA GLN A 342 29.98 -6.13 3.65
C GLN A 342 31.10 -6.62 2.71
N GLU A 343 32.09 -7.28 3.29
CA GLU A 343 32.92 -8.23 2.56
C GLU A 343 32.08 -9.47 2.24
N GLY A 344 32.08 -9.89 0.96
CA GLY A 344 31.63 -11.25 0.60
C GLY A 344 30.76 -11.40 -0.64
N LYS A 345 31.25 -10.94 -1.80
CA LYS A 345 30.96 -11.42 -3.17
C LYS A 345 29.53 -11.92 -3.48
N ASN A 346 28.78 -11.08 -4.21
CA ASN A 346 28.35 -11.41 -5.58
C ASN A 346 27.91 -10.15 -6.35
N LYS A 347 28.83 -9.65 -7.18
CA LYS A 347 28.62 -8.88 -8.42
C LYS A 347 27.54 -7.78 -8.36
N THR A 348 27.98 -6.55 -8.09
CA THR A 348 27.23 -5.30 -8.37
C THR A 348 26.77 -5.28 -9.83
N SER A 349 25.51 -5.67 -10.06
CA SER A 349 24.83 -5.36 -11.30
C SER A 349 24.50 -3.87 -11.24
N ASN A 350 25.33 -3.03 -11.86
CA ASN A 350 25.00 -1.61 -12.01
C ASN A 350 23.74 -1.53 -12.87
N THR A 351 22.58 -1.43 -12.22
CA THR A 351 21.27 -1.35 -12.89
C THR A 351 21.08 -0.02 -13.63
N LEU A 352 21.93 0.97 -13.36
CA LEU A 352 21.93 2.31 -13.95
C LEU A 352 23.16 2.54 -14.81
N ARG A 353 22.98 3.24 -15.94
CA ARG A 353 24.04 3.63 -16.86
C ARG A 353 23.79 5.02 -17.44
N ILE A 354 24.87 5.67 -17.83
CA ILE A 354 24.85 6.92 -18.60
C ILE A 354 24.88 6.55 -20.09
N VAL A 355 23.94 7.09 -20.85
CA VAL A 355 23.86 6.94 -22.30
C VAL A 355 24.18 8.29 -22.93
N ASN A 356 25.27 8.38 -23.70
CA ASN A 356 25.76 9.66 -24.24
C ASN A 356 25.08 10.04 -25.56
N SER A 357 24.93 11.35 -25.76
CA SER A 357 24.42 11.95 -26.99
C SER A 357 25.21 11.49 -28.22
N GLY A 358 24.50 11.38 -29.35
CA GLY A 358 25.04 10.86 -30.61
C GLY A 358 25.01 9.33 -30.76
N THR A 359 24.56 8.58 -29.74
CA THR A 359 24.35 7.12 -29.84
C THR A 359 22.91 6.78 -30.23
N GLN A 360 22.70 5.60 -30.83
CA GLN A 360 21.35 5.13 -31.15
C GLN A 360 20.54 4.87 -29.87
N GLU A 361 21.20 4.40 -28.82
CA GLU A 361 20.62 4.20 -27.49
C GLU A 361 20.14 5.52 -26.89
N PHE A 362 20.89 6.61 -27.09
CA PHE A 362 20.47 7.94 -26.63
C PHE A 362 19.20 8.39 -27.33
N LYS A 363 19.12 8.20 -28.65
CA LYS A 363 17.92 8.54 -29.41
C LYS A 363 16.68 7.81 -28.87
N ILE A 364 16.79 6.49 -28.66
CA ILE A 364 15.71 5.67 -28.09
C ILE A 364 15.36 6.13 -26.67
N ALA A 365 16.35 6.43 -25.83
CA ALA A 365 16.12 6.92 -24.47
C ALA A 365 15.48 8.31 -24.47
N SER A 366 15.85 9.19 -25.40
CA SER A 366 15.25 10.51 -25.58
C SER A 366 13.78 10.38 -25.99
N ASP A 367 13.47 9.56 -27.00
CA ASP A 367 12.09 9.35 -27.46
C ASP A 367 11.20 8.81 -26.32
N LYS A 368 11.72 7.87 -25.52
CA LYS A 368 11.01 7.35 -24.32
C LYS A 368 10.81 8.40 -23.23
N ARG A 369 11.79 9.29 -23.03
CA ARG A 369 11.69 10.39 -22.06
C ARG A 369 10.57 11.33 -22.47
N ASP A 370 10.57 11.71 -23.75
CA ASP A 370 9.60 12.67 -24.29
C ASP A 370 8.17 12.11 -24.23
N LEU A 371 7.99 10.82 -24.55
CA LEU A 371 6.72 10.10 -24.35
C LEU A 371 6.26 10.11 -22.88
N PHE A 372 7.17 9.86 -21.93
CA PHE A 372 6.84 9.88 -20.51
C PHE A 372 6.45 11.28 -20.04
N THR A 373 7.16 12.31 -20.48
CA THR A 373 6.85 13.70 -20.15
C THR A 373 5.47 14.09 -20.68
N GLU A 374 5.14 13.75 -21.94
CA GLU A 374 3.81 14.00 -22.50
C GLU A 374 2.70 13.29 -21.70
N PHE A 375 2.94 12.04 -21.31
CA PHE A 375 2.01 11.28 -20.48
C PHE A 375 1.81 11.94 -19.11
N ALA A 376 2.89 12.35 -18.43
CA ALA A 376 2.81 13.03 -17.14
C ALA A 376 2.01 14.34 -17.24
N ASP A 377 2.23 15.12 -18.31
CA ASP A 377 1.48 16.34 -18.57
C ASP A 377 -0.01 16.06 -18.81
N HIS A 378 -0.33 14.94 -19.49
CA HIS A 378 -1.70 14.50 -19.69
C HIS A 378 -2.39 14.17 -18.36
N GLN A 379 -1.73 13.43 -17.48
CA GLN A 379 -2.25 13.13 -16.14
C GLN A 379 -2.53 14.40 -15.34
N VAL A 380 -1.62 15.39 -15.37
CA VAL A 380 -1.83 16.69 -14.71
C VAL A 380 -3.07 17.41 -15.24
N ARG A 381 -3.30 17.40 -16.57
CA ARG A 381 -4.50 18.00 -17.17
C ARG A 381 -5.78 17.28 -16.74
N LEU A 382 -5.77 15.95 -16.67
CA LEU A 382 -6.91 15.17 -16.19
C LEU A 382 -7.23 15.47 -14.72
N HIS A 383 -6.22 15.52 -13.84
CA HIS A 383 -6.41 15.89 -12.44
C HIS A 383 -6.98 17.29 -12.27
N LYS A 384 -6.48 18.28 -13.03
CA LYS A 384 -7.04 19.64 -13.03
C LYS A 384 -8.49 19.67 -13.50
N LYS A 385 -8.82 18.90 -14.54
CA LYS A 385 -10.20 18.80 -15.04
C LYS A 385 -11.13 18.16 -14.01
N LEU A 386 -10.68 17.11 -13.33
CA LEU A 386 -11.44 16.47 -12.26
C LEU A 386 -11.72 17.45 -11.12
N ALA A 387 -10.68 18.12 -10.60
CA ALA A 387 -10.82 19.10 -9.53
C ALA A 387 -11.78 20.26 -9.90
N PHE A 388 -11.75 20.71 -11.15
CA PHE A 388 -12.68 21.72 -11.66
C PHE A 388 -14.14 21.23 -11.66
N LEU A 389 -14.37 19.99 -12.10
CA LEU A 389 -15.72 19.39 -12.13
C LEU A 389 -16.26 19.14 -10.72
N GLU A 390 -15.43 18.65 -9.80
CA GLU A 390 -15.80 18.46 -8.38
C GLU A 390 -16.18 19.79 -7.72
N GLY A 391 -15.44 20.87 -8.01
CA GLY A 391 -15.78 22.22 -7.56
C GLY A 391 -17.12 22.71 -8.12
N SER A 392 -17.40 22.42 -9.39
CA SER A 392 -18.65 22.82 -10.05
C SER A 392 -19.89 22.06 -9.52
N VAL A 393 -19.71 20.83 -9.04
CA VAL A 393 -20.77 20.04 -8.38
C VAL A 393 -21.10 20.59 -6.98
N SER A 394 -20.16 21.31 -6.35
CA SER A 394 -20.33 21.87 -5.00
C SER A 394 -21.05 23.23 -4.99
N GLU A 395 -21.37 23.81 -6.16
CA GLU A 395 -22.07 25.10 -6.31
C GLU A 395 -23.55 24.96 -6.72
N ILE A 396 -24.10 23.74 -6.72
CA ILE A 396 -25.54 23.43 -6.88
C ILE A 396 -26.08 23.00 -5.52
#